data_AF-A0A2M8TBT3-F1
#
_entry.id   AF-A0A2M8TBT3-F1
#
_cell.length_a   1.000
_cell.length_b   1.000
_cell.length_c   1.000
_cell.angle_alpha   90.00
_cell.angle_beta   90.00
_cell.angle_gamma   90.00
#
_symmetry.space_group_name_H-M   'P 1'
#
loop_
_entity.id
_entity.type
_entity.pdbx_description
1 polymer ?
#
loop_
_entity_poly.entity_id
_entity_poly.type
_entity_poly.pdbx_seq_one_letter_code
_entity_poly.pdbx_strand_id
1 'polypeptide(L)' 'MGEKRCLTSLGIACKKRMVEKSISQTELAQKVGTSSKYLDLIFHGERAGKKYISRIVKELGINPDNINKNIA' A
#
# COMPACT_ATOMS: atom_id res chain seq x y z
N MET A 1 -4.18 24.41 -8.21
CA MET A 1 -3.18 23.44 -8.72
C MET A 1 -3.11 22.32 -7.69
N GLY A 2 -3.89 21.24 -7.85
CA GLY A 2 -3.98 20.19 -6.84
C GLY A 2 -2.65 19.47 -6.74
N GLU A 3 -1.98 19.59 -5.59
CA GLU A 3 -0.74 18.89 -5.27
C GLU A 3 -0.97 17.41 -5.56
N LYS A 4 -0.29 16.91 -6.60
CA LYS A 4 -0.37 15.50 -6.99
C LYS A 4 -0.01 14.71 -5.75
N ARG A 5 -0.99 14.07 -5.10
CA ARG A 5 -0.72 13.09 -4.05
C ARG A 5 0.05 11.96 -4.72
N CYS A 6 1.37 12.08 -4.75
CA CYS A 6 2.25 11.09 -5.33
C CYS A 6 2.07 9.83 -4.48
N LEU A 7 1.41 8.83 -5.06
CA LEU A 7 1.41 7.50 -4.49
C LEU A 7 2.88 7.07 -4.40
N THR A 8 3.30 6.66 -3.22
CA THR A 8 4.61 6.05 -3.05
C THR A 8 4.73 4.83 -3.95
N SER A 9 5.95 4.38 -4.23
CA SER A 9 6.17 3.12 -4.95
C SER A 9 5.39 1.95 -4.33
N LEU A 10 5.17 1.97 -3.02
CA LEU A 10 4.29 1.04 -2.32
C LEU A 10 2.82 1.16 -2.75
N GLY A 11 2.26 2.37 -2.75
CA GLY A 11 0.87 2.62 -3.16
C GLY A 11 0.61 2.20 -4.61
N ILE A 12 1.59 2.41 -5.50
CA ILE A 12 1.53 1.99 -6.90
C ILE A 12 1.57 0.45 -7.00
N ALA A 13 2.51 -0.20 -6.31
CA ALA A 13 2.61 -1.66 -6.29
C ALA A 13 1.37 -2.34 -5.70
N CYS A 14 0.82 -1.76 -4.62
CA CYS A 14 -0.42 -2.24 -4.02
C CYS A 14 -1.60 -2.10 -4.97
N LYS A 15 -1.79 -0.95 -5.62
CA LYS A 15 -2.84 -0.78 -6.64
C LYS A 15 -2.71 -1.80 -7.77
N LYS A 16 -1.50 -2.04 -8.28
CA LYS A 16 -1.26 -3.03 -9.34
C LYS A 16 -1.70 -4.42 -8.91
N ARG A 17 -1.29 -4.87 -7.71
CA ARG A 17 -1.69 -6.16 -7.17
C ARG A 17 -3.16 -6.26 -6.81
N MET A 18 -3.77 -5.16 -6.36
CA MET A 18 -5.20 -5.10 -6.10
C MET A 18 -6.00 -5.33 -7.37
N VAL A 19 -5.56 -4.77 -8.51
CA VAL A 19 -6.14 -5.03 -9.82
C VAL A 19 -5.92 -6.49 -10.24
N GLU A 20 -4.71 -7.02 -10.10
CA GLU A 20 -4.42 -8.44 -10.42
C GLU A 20 -5.28 -9.42 -9.60
N LYS A 21 -5.55 -9.10 -8.32
CA LYS A 21 -6.39 -9.92 -7.44
C LYS A 21 -7.88 -9.56 -7.50
N SER A 22 -8.26 -8.54 -8.26
CA SER A 22 -9.62 -8.00 -8.30
C SER A 22 -10.20 -7.70 -6.90
N ILE A 23 -9.39 -7.08 -6.03
CA ILE A 23 -9.80 -6.70 -4.68
C ILE A 23 -9.79 -5.18 -4.48
N SER A 24 -10.78 -4.69 -3.72
CA SER A 24 -10.89 -3.26 -3.37
C SER A 24 -9.97 -2.88 -2.20
N GLN A 25 -9.68 -1.59 -2.05
CA GLN A 25 -8.81 -1.08 -0.96
C GLN A 25 -9.41 -1.40 0.42
N THR A 26 -10.74 -1.35 0.51
CA THR A 26 -11.50 -1.72 1.72
C THR A 26 -11.38 -3.21 2.03
N GLU A 27 -11.45 -4.08 1.02
CA GLU A 27 -11.29 -5.53 1.19
C GLU A 27 -9.87 -5.87 1.66
N LEU A 28 -8.87 -5.27 1.03
CA LEU A 28 -7.49 -5.40 1.46
C LEU A 28 -7.31 -4.91 2.91
N ALA A 29 -7.95 -3.80 3.28
CA ALA A 29 -7.90 -3.28 4.64
C ALA A 29 -8.49 -4.27 5.64
N GLN A 30 -9.66 -4.85 5.33
CA GLN A 30 -10.30 -5.86 6.16
C GLN A 30 -9.43 -7.11 6.33
N LYS A 31 -8.84 -7.63 5.24
CA LYS A 31 -7.96 -8.81 5.32
C LYS A 31 -6.69 -8.56 6.13
N VAL A 32 -6.11 -7.37 5.98
CA VAL A 32 -4.94 -6.94 6.75
C VAL A 32 -5.30 -6.63 8.21
N GLY A 33 -6.58 -6.44 8.52
CA GLY A 33 -7.07 -6.02 9.83
C GLY A 33 -6.71 -4.57 10.13
N THR A 34 -6.90 -3.69 9.15
CA THR A 34 -6.66 -2.24 9.24
C THR A 34 -7.82 -1.46 8.62
N SER A 35 -7.82 -0.14 8.76
CA SER A 35 -8.80 0.71 8.06
C SER A 35 -8.28 1.18 6.71
N SER A 36 -9.16 1.32 5.73
CA SER A 36 -8.86 1.85 4.40
C SER A 36 -8.22 3.24 4.45
N LYS A 37 -8.62 4.08 5.41
CA LYS A 37 -7.99 5.37 5.70
C LYS A 37 -6.52 5.22 6.13
N TYR A 38 -6.22 4.18 6.90
CA TYR A 38 -4.85 3.89 7.35
C TYR A 38 -3.98 3.36 6.20
N LEU A 39 -4.55 2.56 5.28
CA LEU A 39 -3.87 2.17 4.04
C LEU A 39 -3.55 3.37 3.17
N ASP A 40 -4.48 4.31 3.05
CA ASP A 40 -4.29 5.53 2.27
C ASP A 40 -3.09 6.35 2.79
N LEU A 41 -3.00 6.54 4.12
CA LEU A 41 -1.86 7.18 4.77
C LEU A 41 -0.52 6.45 4.51
N ILE A 42 -0.54 5.12 4.48
CA ILE A 42 0.65 4.31 4.16
C ILE A 42 1.02 4.44 2.68
N PHE A 43 0.03 4.45 1.78
CA PHE A 43 0.23 4.59 0.33
C PHE A 43 0.77 5.97 -0.04
N HIS A 44 0.41 6.99 0.73
CA HIS A 44 0.92 8.36 0.59
C HIS A 44 2.23 8.62 1.35
N GLY A 45 2.75 7.65 2.11
CA GLY A 45 4.01 7.79 2.83
C GLY A 45 3.93 8.61 4.12
N GLU A 46 2.73 9.03 4.55
CA GLU A 46 2.51 9.71 5.84
C GLU A 46 2.83 8.83 7.04
N ARG A 47 2.76 7.50 6.87
CA ARG A 47 3.08 6.52 7.92
C ARG A 47 3.97 5.42 7.37
N ALA A 48 5.14 5.25 8.01
CA ALA A 48 6.04 4.13 7.72
C ALA A 48 5.38 2.75 7.95
N GLY A 49 4.35 2.67 8.80
CA GLY A 49 3.40 1.54 8.86
C GLY A 49 4.01 0.13 8.81
N LYS A 50 5.25 -0.10 9.28
CA LYS A 50 6.06 -1.29 8.96
C LYS A 50 5.34 -2.61 9.19
N LYS A 51 4.58 -2.72 10.29
CA LYS A 51 3.77 -3.89 10.63
C LYS A 51 2.65 -4.13 9.60
N TYR A 52 1.99 -3.07 9.15
CA TYR A 52 0.94 -3.13 8.14
C TYR A 52 1.51 -3.36 6.74
N ILE A 53 2.59 -2.67 6.36
CA ILE A 53 3.30 -2.91 5.09
C ILE A 53 3.66 -4.39 4.97
N SER A 54 4.31 -4.96 5.99
CA SER A 54 4.67 -6.38 5.99
C SER A 54 3.43 -7.28 5.81
N ARG A 55 2.31 -6.94 6.43
CA ARG A 55 1.05 -7.70 6.37
C ARG A 55 0.34 -7.56 5.02
N ILE A 56 0.30 -6.36 4.43
CA ILE A 56 -0.21 -6.05 3.09
C ILE A 56 0.60 -6.78 2.03
N VAL A 57 1.92 -6.69 2.15
CA VAL A 57 2.90 -7.33 1.27
C VAL A 57 2.74 -8.85 1.34
N LYS A 58 2.54 -9.41 2.54
CA LYS A 58 2.24 -10.85 2.72
C LYS A 58 0.88 -11.25 2.12
N GLU A 59 -0.17 -10.47 2.35
CA GLU A 59 -1.53 -10.69 1.80
C GLU A 59 -1.56 -10.62 0.26
N LEU A 60 -0.89 -9.63 -0.30
CA LEU A 60 -0.79 -9.41 -1.75
C LEU A 60 0.29 -10.28 -2.41
N GLY A 61 1.18 -10.91 -1.63
CA GLY A 61 2.34 -11.63 -2.15
C GLY A 61 3.29 -10.71 -2.93
N ILE A 62 3.50 -9.50 -2.42
CA ILE A 62 4.52 -8.55 -2.91
C ILE A 62 5.81 -8.86 -2.15
N ASN A 63 6.98 -8.59 -2.73
CA ASN A 63 8.23 -8.58 -1.96
C ASN A 63 8.52 -7.16 -1.47
N PRO A 64 8.72 -6.94 -0.15
CA PRO A 64 8.94 -5.60 0.40
C PRO A 64 10.26 -4.99 -0.09
N ASP A 65 11.19 -5.82 -0.54
CA ASP A 65 12.48 -5.43 -1.11
C ASP A 65 12.33 -4.57 -2.39
N ASN A 66 11.27 -4.81 -3.18
CA ASN A 66 10.98 -4.01 -4.38
C ASN A 66 10.41 -2.62 -4.08
N ILE A 67 10.03 -2.36 -2.83
CA ILE A 67 9.34 -1.13 -2.44
C ILE A 67 10.33 -0.06 -1.98
N ASN A 68 11.48 -0.45 -1.41
CA ASN A 68 12.47 0.47 -0.84
C ASN A 68 13.32 1.24 -1.86
N LYS A 69 13.12 1.05 -3.18
CA LYS A 69 13.99 1.65 -4.20
C LYS A 69 13.79 3.14 -4.49
N ASN A 70 12.88 3.86 -3.83
CA ASN A 70 12.63 5.28 -4.12
C ASN A 70 12.27 6.08 -2.85
N ILE A 71 13.05 5.89 -1.79
CA ILE A 71 13.29 6.96 -0.80
C ILE A 71 14.69 7.48 -1.14
N ALA A 72 14.72 8.44 -2.05
CA ALA A 72 15.89 9.27 -2.35
C ALA A 72 15.45 10.72 -2.13
#